data_AF-A0A7W0XK44-F1
#
_entry.id   AF-A0A7W0XK44-F1
#
_cell.length_a   1.000
_cell.length_b   1.000
_cell.length_c   1.000
_cell.angle_alpha   90.00
_cell.angle_beta   90.00
_cell.angle_gamma   90.00
#
_symmetry.space_group_name_H-M   'P 1'
#
loop_
_entity.id
_entity.type
_entity.pdbx_description
1 polymer ?
#
loop_
_entity_poly.entity_id
_entity_poly.type
_entity_poly.pdbx_seq_one_letter_code
_entity_poly.pdbx_strand_id
1 'polypeptide(L)'
;MSKASDLTADELKTVARLRKHAKRKAERLIANADPAEDAAILAAAEADPDALPLTDVQLAEMRPAHEVAPHLVAAELRRGRGRPKSDAPKEQVTLRLDPDVVQHFKETGPGWRALINKELRTLMAKRAKDPLHRRGRTRNAAAEMPTRSRKAG
;
A
#
# COMPACT_ATOMS: atom_id res chain seq x y z
N MET A 1 27.69 19.56 16.86
CA MET A 1 27.35 19.47 15.42
C MET A 1 25.87 19.14 15.31
N SER A 2 25.06 20.15 14.98
CA SER A 2 23.59 20.06 14.96
C SER A 2 23.14 19.19 13.79
N LYS A 3 22.59 18.00 14.05
CA LYS A 3 22.02 17.16 12.98
C LYS A 3 20.70 17.77 12.54
N ALA A 4 20.66 18.26 11.31
CA ALA A 4 19.45 18.73 10.66
C ALA A 4 18.36 17.63 10.77
N SER A 5 17.16 18.04 11.14
CA SER A 5 15.98 17.20 11.29
C SER A 5 15.67 16.48 9.97
N ASP A 6 15.81 15.14 9.95
CA ASP A 6 15.52 14.29 8.77
C ASP A 6 14.01 14.29 8.36
N LEU A 7 13.15 14.91 9.19
CA LEU A 7 11.70 14.99 8.99
C LEU A 7 11.31 16.38 8.48
N THR A 8 10.48 16.40 7.44
CA THR A 8 9.85 17.62 6.91
C THR A 8 8.77 18.15 7.84
N ALA A 9 8.37 19.42 7.66
CA ALA A 9 7.31 20.04 8.47
C ALA A 9 5.96 19.27 8.38
N ASP A 10 5.63 18.73 7.21
CA ASP A 10 4.40 17.96 7.02
C ASP A 10 4.49 16.55 7.63
N GLU A 11 5.68 15.95 7.62
CA GLU A 11 5.95 14.71 8.34
C GLU A 11 5.82 14.93 9.85
N LEU A 12 6.32 16.04 10.40
CA LEU A 12 6.14 16.40 11.82
C LEU A 12 4.67 16.61 12.20
N LYS A 13 3.88 17.30 11.36
CA LYS A 13 2.42 17.41 11.56
C LYS A 13 1.75 16.04 11.56
N THR A 14 2.20 15.16 10.68
CA THR A 14 1.70 13.79 10.59
C THR A 14 2.03 12.99 11.85
N VAL A 15 3.27 13.06 12.33
CA VAL A 15 3.70 12.46 13.60
C VAL A 15 2.86 12.96 14.76
N ALA A 16 2.65 14.28 14.88
CA ALA A 16 1.84 14.87 15.94
C ALA A 16 0.39 14.33 15.93
N ARG A 17 -0.22 14.25 14.74
CA ARG A 17 -1.57 13.69 14.57
C ARG A 17 -1.63 12.22 14.99
N LEU A 18 -0.66 11.40 14.57
CA LEU A 18 -0.59 9.98 14.91
C LEU A 18 -0.39 9.78 16.41
N ARG A 19 0.50 10.55 17.05
CA ARG A 19 0.72 10.51 18.50
C ARG A 19 -0.55 10.88 19.28
N LYS A 20 -1.28 11.91 18.86
CA LYS A 20 -2.56 12.28 19.47
C LYS A 20 -3.59 11.15 19.38
N HIS A 21 -3.67 10.50 18.22
CA HIS A 21 -4.57 9.35 18.04
C HIS A 21 -4.16 8.14 18.91
N ALA A 22 -2.86 7.82 18.95
CA ALA A 22 -2.32 6.73 19.76
C ALA A 22 -2.56 6.97 21.26
N LYS A 23 -2.33 8.20 21.76
CA LYS A 23 -2.59 8.57 23.15
C LYS A 23 -4.05 8.35 23.53
N ARG A 24 -4.99 8.88 22.73
CA ARG A 24 -6.43 8.68 22.96
C ARG A 24 -6.83 7.20 22.96
N LYS A 25 -6.24 6.40 22.06
CA LYS A 25 -6.49 4.95 22.02
C LYS A 25 -5.98 4.28 23.29
N ALA A 26 -4.75 4.61 23.73
CA ALA A 26 -4.17 4.06 24.95
C ALA A 26 -5.01 4.41 26.19
N GLU A 27 -5.40 5.68 26.35
CA GLU A 27 -6.27 6.13 27.45
C GLU A 27 -7.58 5.33 27.52
N ARG A 28 -8.21 5.10 26.36
CA ARG A 28 -9.43 4.27 26.28
C ARG A 28 -9.17 2.81 26.66
N LEU A 29 -8.05 2.24 26.24
CA LEU A 29 -7.72 0.85 26.55
C LEU A 29 -7.44 0.68 28.05
N ILE A 30 -6.69 1.61 28.64
CA ILE A 30 -6.40 1.63 30.08
C ILE A 30 -7.68 1.77 30.89
N ALA A 31 -8.58 2.67 30.50
CA ALA A 31 -9.86 2.86 31.19
C ALA A 31 -10.76 1.60 31.17
N ASN A 32 -10.56 0.71 30.19
CA ASN A 32 -11.33 -0.51 30.03
C ASN A 32 -10.58 -1.77 30.51
N ALA A 33 -9.36 -1.62 31.04
CA ALA A 33 -8.56 -2.75 31.50
C ALA A 33 -9.10 -3.29 32.83
N ASP A 34 -9.05 -4.62 33.02
CA ASP A 34 -9.39 -5.26 34.29
C ASP A 34 -8.18 -5.15 35.25
N PRO A 35 -8.34 -4.54 36.44
CA PRO A 35 -7.26 -4.47 37.43
C PRO A 35 -6.71 -5.83 37.87
N ALA A 36 -7.53 -6.88 37.88
CA ALA A 36 -7.07 -8.22 38.28
C ALA A 36 -6.14 -8.83 37.22
N GLU A 37 -6.45 -8.63 35.94
CA GLU A 37 -5.58 -9.05 34.84
C GLU A 37 -4.29 -8.23 34.79
N ASP A 38 -4.38 -6.91 35.00
CA ASP A 38 -3.21 -6.03 35.04
C ASP A 38 -2.22 -6.43 36.16
N ALA A 39 -2.74 -6.72 37.35
CA ALA A 39 -1.95 -7.22 38.47
C ALA A 39 -1.32 -8.60 38.18
N ALA A 40 -2.04 -9.50 37.51
CA ALA A 40 -1.51 -10.81 37.12
C ALA A 40 -0.39 -10.68 36.07
N ILE A 41 -0.52 -9.77 35.10
CA ILE A 41 0.52 -9.47 34.11
C ILE A 41 1.76 -8.89 34.79
N LEU A 42 1.59 -7.95 35.73
CA LEU A 42 2.68 -7.35 36.48
C LEU A 42 3.45 -8.40 37.30
N ALA A 43 2.73 -9.24 38.06
CA ALA A 43 3.34 -10.30 38.85
C ALA A 43 4.10 -11.32 37.99
N ALA A 44 3.57 -11.65 36.80
CA ALA A 44 4.25 -12.52 35.85
C ALA A 44 5.54 -11.88 35.30
N ALA A 45 5.53 -10.58 35.00
CA ALA A 45 6.72 -9.85 34.55
C ALA A 45 7.78 -9.74 35.65
N GLU A 46 7.38 -9.53 36.92
CA GLU A 46 8.31 -9.47 38.06
C GLU A 46 8.94 -10.83 38.39
N ALA A 47 8.25 -11.93 38.09
CA ALA A 47 8.76 -13.28 38.27
C ALA A 47 9.79 -13.70 37.21
N ASP A 48 9.85 -13.00 36.06
CA ASP A 48 10.78 -13.27 34.97
C ASP A 48 12.01 -12.34 35.03
N PRO A 49 13.20 -12.86 35.36
CA PRO A 49 14.42 -12.05 35.43
C PRO A 49 14.83 -11.37 34.11
N ASP A 50 14.42 -11.93 32.96
CA ASP A 50 14.79 -11.43 31.63
C ASP A 50 13.76 -10.42 31.08
N ALA A 51 12.61 -10.24 31.75
CA ALA A 51 11.49 -9.43 31.28
C ALA A 51 10.91 -8.49 32.35
N LEU A 52 11.77 -7.99 33.26
CA LEU A 52 11.35 -7.08 34.32
C LEU A 52 10.70 -5.78 33.79
N PRO A 53 9.68 -5.24 34.48
CA PRO A 53 9.13 -3.93 34.18
C PRO A 53 10.19 -2.82 34.23
N LEU A 54 9.99 -1.78 33.42
CA LEU A 54 10.85 -0.59 33.46
C LEU A 54 10.72 0.12 34.81
N THR A 55 11.86 0.56 35.36
CA THR A 55 11.88 1.44 36.54
C THR A 55 11.42 2.86 36.20
N ASP A 56 10.98 3.61 37.21
CA ASP A 56 10.57 5.01 37.03
C ASP A 56 11.66 5.89 36.41
N VAL A 57 12.92 5.64 36.77
CA VAL A 57 14.08 6.36 36.22
C VAL A 57 14.25 6.05 34.73
N GLN A 58 14.23 4.77 34.37
CA GLN A 58 14.33 4.35 32.96
C GLN A 58 13.16 4.91 32.13
N LEU A 59 11.96 4.91 32.70
CA LEU A 59 10.77 5.45 32.03
C LEU A 59 10.87 6.96 31.82
N ALA A 60 11.38 7.71 32.81
CA ALA A 60 11.55 9.16 32.72
C ALA A 60 12.61 9.57 31.66
N GLU A 61 13.61 8.72 31.42
CA GLU A 61 14.63 8.94 30.39
C GLU A 61 14.14 8.64 28.97
N MET A 62 12.98 7.99 28.80
CA MET A 62 12.47 7.63 27.48
C MET A 62 12.12 8.86 26.65
N ARG A 63 12.62 8.86 25.41
CA ARG A 63 12.37 9.94 24.44
C ARG A 63 11.63 9.43 23.21
N PRO A 64 10.78 10.26 22.59
CA PRO A 64 10.07 9.89 21.37
C PRO A 64 11.00 9.50 20.22
N ALA A 65 10.66 8.43 19.50
CA ALA A 65 11.46 7.94 18.36
C ALA A 65 11.75 9.00 17.29
N HIS A 66 10.83 9.93 17.03
CA HIS A 66 11.03 11.01 16.05
C HIS A 66 12.07 12.06 16.49
N GLU A 67 12.44 12.10 17.77
CA GLU A 67 13.49 12.98 18.29
C GLU A 67 14.86 12.29 18.31
N VAL A 68 14.91 11.00 18.64
CA VAL A 68 16.18 10.26 18.80
C VAL A 68 16.61 9.49 17.56
N ALA A 69 15.65 9.09 16.72
CA ALA A 69 15.87 8.32 15.48
C ALA A 69 14.94 8.81 14.34
N PRO A 70 15.06 10.09 13.92
CA PRO A 70 14.17 10.69 12.92
C PRO A 70 14.21 9.98 11.56
N HIS A 71 15.38 9.47 11.14
CA HIS A 71 15.54 8.69 9.91
C HIS A 71 14.67 7.42 9.85
N LEU A 72 14.51 6.69 10.97
CA LEU A 72 13.64 5.52 11.02
C LEU A 72 12.16 5.91 10.89
N VAL A 73 11.77 6.99 11.56
CA VAL A 73 10.41 7.53 11.46
C VAL A 73 10.11 8.00 10.05
N ALA A 74 11.06 8.69 9.41
CA ALA A 74 10.93 9.14 8.02
C ALA A 74 10.78 7.95 7.06
N ALA A 75 11.59 6.89 7.23
CA ALA A 75 11.49 5.68 6.42
C ALA A 75 10.11 5.03 6.52
N GLU A 76 9.57 4.89 7.73
CA GLU A 76 8.25 4.27 7.93
C GLU A 76 7.11 5.15 7.38
N LEU A 77 7.18 6.48 7.56
CA LEU A 77 6.19 7.41 7.02
C LEU A 77 6.17 7.38 5.48
N ARG A 78 7.34 7.37 4.84
CA ARG A 78 7.49 7.42 3.38
C ARG A 78 7.18 6.09 2.71
N ARG A 79 7.45 4.96 3.38
CA ARG A 79 7.08 3.63 2.89
C ARG A 79 5.57 3.51 2.67
N GLY A 80 4.78 4.25 3.45
CA GLY A 80 3.32 4.15 3.43
C GLY A 80 2.84 2.80 3.98
N ARG A 81 1.52 2.64 4.11
CA ARG A 81 0.92 1.39 4.57
C ARG A 81 0.79 0.39 3.42
N GLY A 82 1.15 -0.87 3.69
CA GLY A 82 0.87 -2.01 2.81
C GLY A 82 2.07 -2.50 1.99
N ARG A 83 1.79 -3.44 1.08
CA ARG A 83 2.77 -3.91 0.09
C ARG A 83 3.10 -2.74 -0.86
N PRO A 84 4.37 -2.59 -1.29
CA PRO A 84 4.71 -1.63 -2.33
C PRO A 84 3.76 -1.75 -3.52
N LYS A 85 3.36 -0.60 -4.08
CA LYS A 85 2.51 -0.57 -5.27
C LYS A 85 3.23 -1.31 -6.40
N SER A 86 2.54 -2.27 -7.02
CA SER A 86 3.07 -2.97 -8.20
C SER A 86 3.25 -1.97 -9.34
N ASP A 87 4.38 -2.01 -10.06
CA ASP A 87 4.65 -1.12 -11.20
C ASP A 87 3.65 -1.31 -12.34
N ALA A 88 3.21 -2.56 -12.55
CA ALA A 88 2.17 -2.92 -13.52
C ALA A 88 1.02 -3.68 -12.83
N PRO A 89 0.13 -2.98 -12.11
CA PRO A 89 -1.02 -3.63 -11.47
C PRO A 89 -2.00 -4.12 -12.56
N LYS A 90 -2.74 -5.20 -12.25
CA LYS A 90 -3.87 -5.59 -13.10
C LYS A 90 -4.92 -4.47 -13.05
N GLU A 91 -5.37 -4.02 -14.21
CA GLU A 91 -6.43 -3.04 -14.29
C GLU A 91 -7.79 -3.72 -14.03
N GLN A 92 -8.59 -3.14 -13.13
CA GLN A 92 -9.95 -3.59 -12.88
C GLN A 92 -10.87 -2.92 -13.90
N VAL A 93 -11.34 -3.69 -14.88
CA VAL A 93 -12.27 -3.22 -15.91
C VAL A 93 -13.64 -3.88 -15.75
N THR A 94 -14.69 -3.13 -16.06
CA THR A 94 -16.06 -3.65 -16.16
C THR A 94 -16.33 -4.02 -17.61
N LEU A 95 -16.26 -5.32 -17.93
CA LEU A 95 -16.49 -5.86 -19.28
C LEU A 95 -17.70 -6.80 -19.29
N ARG A 96 -18.57 -6.65 -20.29
CA ARG A 96 -19.66 -7.61 -20.57
C ARG A 96 -19.12 -8.69 -21.53
N LEU A 97 -19.29 -9.94 -21.15
CA LEU A 97 -18.92 -11.11 -21.95
C LEU A 97 -20.17 -11.95 -22.19
N ASP A 98 -20.18 -12.70 -23.28
CA ASP A 98 -21.28 -13.61 -23.58
C ASP A 98 -21.40 -14.70 -22.49
N PRO A 99 -22.62 -15.16 -22.17
CA PRO A 99 -22.85 -16.08 -21.06
C PRO A 99 -22.13 -17.42 -21.21
N ASP A 100 -22.06 -17.95 -22.44
CA ASP A 100 -21.40 -19.21 -22.80
C ASP A 100 -19.89 -19.16 -22.52
N VAL A 101 -19.22 -18.05 -22.86
CA VAL A 101 -17.81 -17.81 -22.58
C VAL A 101 -17.57 -17.82 -21.07
N VAL A 102 -18.39 -17.10 -20.30
CA VAL A 102 -18.25 -17.03 -18.84
C VAL A 102 -18.47 -18.40 -18.22
N GLN A 103 -19.47 -19.15 -18.68
CA GLN A 103 -19.75 -20.49 -18.19
C GLN A 103 -18.59 -21.45 -18.46
N HIS A 104 -18.09 -21.49 -19.70
CA HIS A 104 -16.96 -22.34 -20.09
C HIS A 104 -15.74 -22.14 -19.19
N PHE A 105 -15.37 -20.88 -18.91
CA PHE A 105 -14.24 -20.62 -18.02
C PHE A 105 -14.58 -20.94 -16.55
N LYS A 106 -15.80 -20.65 -16.07
CA LYS A 106 -16.19 -20.97 -14.67
C LYS A 106 -16.13 -22.46 -14.35
N GLU A 107 -16.45 -23.32 -15.32
CA GLU A 107 -16.37 -24.79 -15.17
C GLU A 107 -14.94 -25.28 -14.88
N THR A 108 -13.91 -24.50 -15.24
CA THR A 108 -12.51 -24.80 -14.91
C THR A 108 -12.16 -24.60 -13.42
N GLY A 109 -13.08 -24.03 -12.63
CA GLY A 109 -12.96 -23.91 -11.19
C GLY A 109 -12.28 -22.62 -10.68
N PRO A 110 -11.73 -22.63 -9.46
CA PRO A 110 -11.08 -21.47 -8.86
C PRO A 110 -9.95 -20.94 -9.75
N GLY A 111 -9.97 -19.65 -10.07
CA GLY A 111 -8.96 -19.02 -10.93
C GLY A 111 -9.35 -18.85 -12.40
N TRP A 112 -10.59 -19.16 -12.79
CA TRP A 112 -11.08 -18.97 -14.15
C TRP A 112 -10.86 -17.54 -14.71
N ARG A 113 -10.92 -16.51 -13.85
CA ARG A 113 -10.61 -15.11 -14.23
C ARG A 113 -9.14 -14.89 -14.60
N ALA A 114 -8.22 -15.64 -13.99
CA ALA A 114 -6.81 -15.61 -14.36
C ALA A 114 -6.57 -16.37 -15.66
N LEU A 115 -7.31 -17.47 -15.87
CA LEU A 115 -7.25 -18.28 -17.08
C LEU A 115 -7.72 -17.51 -18.31
N ILE A 116 -8.88 -16.86 -18.26
CA ILE A 116 -9.37 -16.04 -19.38
C ILE A 116 -8.38 -14.92 -19.75
N ASN A 117 -7.77 -14.26 -18.76
CA ASN A 117 -6.73 -13.25 -19.01
C ASN A 117 -5.47 -13.86 -19.67
N LYS A 118 -5.08 -15.10 -19.31
CA LYS A 118 -3.97 -15.81 -19.96
C LYS A 118 -4.29 -16.14 -21.42
N GLU A 119 -5.51 -16.58 -21.71
CA GLU A 119 -5.94 -16.86 -23.08
C GLU A 119 -5.96 -15.60 -23.94
N LEU A 120 -6.50 -14.50 -23.41
CA LEU A 120 -6.48 -13.20 -24.10
C LEU A 120 -5.05 -12.75 -24.43
N ARG A 121 -4.10 -12.91 -23.50
CA ARG A 121 -2.67 -12.63 -23.76
C ARG A 121 -2.08 -13.53 -24.84
N THR A 122 -2.45 -14.81 -24.85
CA THR A 122 -2.00 -15.76 -25.87
C THR A 122 -2.54 -15.36 -27.25
N LEU A 123 -3.82 -14.96 -27.34
CA LEU A 123 -4.42 -14.44 -28.57
C LEU A 123 -3.74 -13.16 -29.06
N MET A 124 -3.41 -12.23 -28.16
CA MET A 124 -2.63 -11.02 -28.50
C MET A 124 -1.26 -11.38 -29.10
N ALA A 125 -0.55 -12.32 -28.48
CA ALA A 125 0.76 -12.76 -28.96
C ALA A 125 0.67 -13.47 -30.32
N LYS A 126 -0.35 -14.30 -30.54
CA LYS A 126 -0.61 -14.96 -31.84
C LYS A 126 -0.90 -13.93 -32.93
N ARG A 127 -1.77 -12.95 -32.66
CA ARG A 127 -2.09 -11.86 -33.61
C ARG A 127 -0.89 -10.98 -33.94
N ALA A 128 0.03 -10.76 -33.01
CA ALA A 128 1.27 -10.02 -33.28
C ALA A 128 2.21 -10.78 -34.24
N LYS A 129 2.18 -12.12 -34.22
CA LYS A 129 3.01 -12.98 -35.07
C LYS A 129 2.43 -13.19 -36.46
N ASP A 130 1.12 -13.05 -36.65
CA ASP A 130 0.45 -13.20 -37.95
C ASP A 130 0.78 -12.03 -38.91
N PRO A 131 1.43 -12.29 -40.07
CA PRO A 131 1.79 -11.27 -41.05
C PRO A 131 0.60 -10.61 -41.76
N LEU A 132 -0.60 -11.19 -41.72
CA LEU A 132 -1.81 -10.57 -42.26
C LEU A 132 -2.34 -9.47 -41.32
N HIS A 133 -2.28 -9.68 -40.00
CA HIS A 133 -2.68 -8.67 -39.01
C HIS A 133 -1.71 -7.48 -38.93
N ARG A 134 -0.43 -7.66 -39.28
CA ARG A 134 0.57 -6.57 -39.27
C ARG A 134 0.28 -5.49 -40.33
N ARG A 135 -0.41 -5.84 -41.43
CA ARG A 135 -0.75 -4.94 -42.55
C ARG A 135 -2.01 -4.08 -42.32
N GLY A 136 -2.87 -4.45 -41.37
CA GLY A 136 -4.12 -3.72 -41.09
C GLY A 136 -3.94 -2.48 -40.18
N ARG A 137 -2.85 -2.41 -39.41
CA ARG A 137 -2.59 -1.31 -38.48
C ARG A 137 -2.25 0.02 -39.17
N THR A 138 -1.74 -0.03 -40.40
CA THR A 138 -1.28 1.16 -41.14
C THR A 138 -2.40 1.93 -41.84
N ARG A 139 -3.63 1.40 -41.94
CA ARG A 139 -4.75 2.14 -42.58
C ARG A 139 -5.43 3.15 -41.65
N ASN A 140 -5.47 2.91 -40.34
CA ASN A 140 -6.08 3.84 -39.38
C ASN A 140 -5.08 4.85 -38.78
N ALA A 141 -3.78 4.75 -39.08
CA ALA A 141 -2.78 5.72 -38.60
C ALA A 141 -2.72 7.01 -39.44
N ALA A 142 -3.37 7.05 -40.62
CA ALA A 142 -3.38 8.21 -41.51
C ALA A 142 -4.56 9.17 -41.28
N ALA A 143 -5.46 8.88 -40.33
CA ALA A 143 -6.64 9.70 -40.04
C ALA A 143 -6.40 10.83 -39.01
N GLU A 144 -5.20 10.91 -38.42
CA GLU A 144 -4.82 12.05 -37.56
C GLU A 144 -3.76 12.91 -38.25
N MET A 145 -4.21 13.67 -39.26
CA MET A 145 -3.48 14.84 -39.74
C MET A 145 -3.91 16.04 -38.89
N PRO A 146 -3.01 16.71 -38.14
CA PRO A 146 -3.37 17.92 -37.41
C PRO A 146 -3.72 19.03 -38.41
N THR A 147 -4.92 19.58 -38.29
CA THR A 147 -5.34 20.78 -39.00
C THR A 147 -4.38 21.92 -38.63
N ARG A 148 -3.56 22.35 -39.60
CA ARG A 148 -2.79 23.59 -39.50
C ARG A 148 -3.77 24.75 -39.31
N SER A 149 -3.81 25.29 -38.11
CA SER A 149 -4.47 26.57 -37.81
C SER A 149 -3.81 27.67 -38.64
N ARG A 150 -4.52 28.17 -39.67
CA ARG A 150 -4.19 29.45 -40.32
C ARG A 150 -4.58 30.57 -39.36
N LYS A 151 -3.58 31.30 -38.87
CA LYS A 151 -3.77 32.62 -38.26
C LYS A 151 -3.89 33.63 -39.41
N ALA A 152 -5.03 34.32 -39.51
CA ALA A 152 -5.22 35.49 -40.35
C ALA A 152 -6.23 36.42 -39.65
N GLY A 153 -5.90 37.71 -39.56
CA GLY A 153 -6.74 38.77 -38.99
C GLY A 153 -6.35 39.15 -37.58
#